data_AF-R6ZBA0-F1
#
_entry.id   AF-R6ZBA0-F1
#
_cell.length_a   1.000
_cell.length_b   1.000
_cell.length_c   1.000
_cell.angle_alpha   90.00
_cell.angle_beta   90.00
_cell.angle_gamma   90.00
#
_symmetry.space_group_name_H-M   'P 1'
#
loop_
_entity.id
_entity.type
_entity.pdbx_description
1 polymer ?
#
loop_
_entity_poly.entity_id
_entity_poly.type
_entity_poly.pdbx_seq_one_letter_code
_entity_poly.pdbx_strand_id
1 'polypeptide(L)'
;MAKSKKYFYDYDMAEEGKGPKTMIPEILADSEFPSLTELVIGDWGTSWEEGCQQMIDDIVANKEKFSHITSLFIGDMDFEECEVSWIIQGDYSRIYEAMPQLKSLTIKGSTELRLGAISHEGLEELTIICGGLSEDVFKSIEQAHLPNLKKLLLYIGVEDYGFDGSIDTIRSLLANSDFPRLSYLGLTDSELQNEVAAAVLESKYIGQIETLDLSEGTLNDKGGEVLLAGLPGYPNVKKLDLHYHYMTEEMEGKLKALPLELDVSERNLPDEYNGELWMYPMLTE
;
A
#
# COMPACT_ATOMS: atom_id res chain seq x y z
N MET A 1 4.35 -23.79 -4.37
CA MET A 1 3.87 -22.54 -5.01
C MET A 1 2.55 -22.20 -4.35
N ALA A 2 2.36 -20.95 -3.94
CA ALA A 2 1.05 -20.48 -3.48
C ALA A 2 0.03 -20.72 -4.61
N LYS A 3 -1.18 -21.13 -4.25
CA LYS A 3 -2.29 -21.25 -5.20
C LYS A 3 -3.15 -19.99 -5.05
N SER A 4 -3.18 -19.19 -6.09
CA SER A 4 -3.90 -17.91 -6.13
C SER A 4 -5.00 -17.95 -7.18
N LYS A 5 -6.07 -17.18 -6.95
CA LYS A 5 -7.12 -16.91 -7.92
C LYS A 5 -7.71 -15.53 -7.68
N LYS A 6 -7.89 -14.77 -8.77
CA LYS A 6 -8.62 -13.51 -8.82
C LYS A 6 -10.09 -13.77 -9.13
N TYR A 7 -10.97 -13.20 -8.32
CA TYR A 7 -12.41 -13.15 -8.55
C TYR A 7 -12.81 -11.71 -8.80
N PHE A 8 -13.62 -11.49 -9.83
CA PHE A 8 -14.07 -10.16 -10.22
C PHE A 8 -15.43 -10.25 -10.93
N TYR A 9 -16.13 -9.13 -10.98
CA TYR A 9 -17.32 -8.92 -11.80
C TYR A 9 -17.08 -7.72 -12.69
N ASP A 10 -17.35 -7.89 -13.98
CA ASP A 10 -17.42 -6.78 -14.91
C ASP A 10 -18.80 -6.08 -14.83
N TYR A 11 -18.93 -4.99 -15.59
CA TYR A 11 -20.15 -4.21 -15.66
C TYR A 11 -21.38 -5.02 -16.09
N ASP A 12 -21.24 -5.91 -17.08
CA ASP A 12 -22.34 -6.73 -17.57
C ASP A 12 -22.84 -7.70 -16.48
N MET A 13 -21.92 -8.30 -15.73
CA MET A 13 -22.24 -9.13 -14.57
C MET A 13 -22.97 -8.33 -13.48
N ALA A 14 -22.58 -7.08 -13.24
CA ALA A 14 -23.25 -6.20 -12.29
C ALA A 14 -24.70 -5.90 -12.71
N GLU A 15 -24.96 -5.65 -14.00
CA GLU A 15 -26.32 -5.48 -14.54
C GLU A 15 -27.18 -6.74 -14.35
N GLU A 16 -26.57 -7.93 -14.31
CA GLU A 16 -27.23 -9.20 -13.99
C GLU A 16 -27.43 -9.44 -12.48
N GLY A 17 -27.09 -8.46 -11.63
CA GLY A 17 -27.29 -8.49 -10.19
C GLY A 17 -26.13 -9.08 -9.40
N LYS A 18 -24.95 -9.22 -10.02
CA LYS A 18 -23.70 -9.54 -9.31
C LYS A 18 -23.19 -8.29 -8.57
N GLY A 19 -22.49 -8.51 -7.47
CA GLY A 19 -21.88 -7.43 -6.70
C GLY A 19 -21.35 -7.91 -5.35
N PRO A 20 -21.08 -7.00 -4.41
CA PRO A 20 -20.52 -7.36 -3.10
C PRO A 20 -21.29 -8.46 -2.36
N LYS A 21 -22.63 -8.50 -2.50
CA LYS A 21 -23.51 -9.50 -1.86
C LYS A 21 -23.41 -10.92 -2.46
N THR A 22 -22.90 -11.07 -3.67
CA THR A 22 -22.87 -12.37 -4.37
C THR A 22 -21.46 -12.96 -4.46
N MET A 23 -20.42 -12.12 -4.36
CA MET A 23 -19.02 -12.52 -4.57
C MET A 23 -18.58 -13.65 -3.64
N ILE A 24 -18.71 -13.47 -2.31
CA ILE A 24 -18.27 -14.49 -1.35
C ILE A 24 -19.09 -15.78 -1.44
N PRO A 25 -20.44 -15.75 -1.56
CA PRO A 25 -21.22 -16.96 -1.84
C PRO A 25 -20.72 -17.76 -3.05
N GLU A 26 -20.31 -17.08 -4.13
CA GLU A 26 -19.81 -17.72 -5.35
C GLU A 26 -18.39 -18.27 -5.20
N ILE A 27 -17.51 -17.53 -4.51
CA ILE A 27 -16.18 -18.02 -4.12
C ILE A 27 -16.32 -19.31 -3.30
N LEU A 28 -17.24 -19.34 -2.34
CA LEU A 28 -17.48 -20.54 -1.51
C LEU A 28 -18.06 -21.72 -2.28
N ALA A 29 -18.73 -21.47 -3.41
CA ALA A 29 -19.27 -22.50 -4.31
C ALA A 29 -18.22 -23.02 -5.30
N ASP A 30 -17.11 -22.30 -5.48
CA ASP A 30 -16.02 -22.70 -6.36
C ASP A 30 -15.26 -23.92 -5.78
N SER A 31 -15.23 -25.00 -6.55
CA SER A 31 -14.55 -26.24 -6.16
C SER A 31 -13.02 -26.08 -5.99
N GLU A 32 -12.42 -25.05 -6.58
CA GLU A 32 -10.99 -24.76 -6.44
C GLU A 32 -10.66 -24.02 -5.15
N PHE A 33 -11.62 -23.26 -4.60
CA PHE A 33 -11.42 -22.36 -3.46
C PHE A 33 -10.78 -23.05 -2.24
N PRO A 34 -11.22 -24.26 -1.80
CA PRO A 34 -10.60 -24.95 -0.66
C PRO A 34 -9.11 -25.30 -0.84
N SER A 35 -8.57 -25.20 -2.06
CA SER A 35 -7.16 -25.47 -2.35
C SER A 35 -6.31 -24.21 -2.49
N LEU A 36 -6.92 -23.03 -2.50
CA LEU A 36 -6.23 -21.74 -2.61
C LEU A 36 -5.53 -21.39 -1.31
N THR A 37 -4.46 -20.62 -1.40
CA THR A 37 -3.75 -20.03 -0.25
C THR A 37 -3.73 -18.50 -0.32
N GLU A 38 -4.11 -17.97 -1.48
CA GLU A 38 -4.20 -16.55 -1.77
C GLU A 38 -5.54 -16.28 -2.45
N LEU A 39 -6.23 -15.26 -1.95
CA LEU A 39 -7.49 -14.78 -2.49
C LEU A 39 -7.30 -13.35 -2.97
N VAL A 40 -7.57 -13.12 -4.25
CA VAL A 40 -7.58 -11.78 -4.85
C VAL A 40 -9.02 -11.45 -5.24
N ILE A 41 -9.52 -10.32 -4.75
CA ILE A 41 -10.80 -9.73 -5.12
C ILE A 41 -10.47 -8.52 -5.99
N GLY A 42 -10.79 -8.61 -7.27
CA GLY A 42 -10.72 -7.51 -8.22
C GLY A 42 -11.97 -6.66 -8.19
N ASP A 43 -12.40 -6.15 -9.34
CA ASP A 43 -13.62 -5.37 -9.44
C ASP A 43 -14.85 -6.17 -8.96
N TRP A 44 -15.76 -5.49 -8.27
CA TRP A 44 -17.06 -6.03 -7.87
C TRP A 44 -18.21 -5.34 -8.61
N GLY A 45 -17.89 -4.69 -9.74
CA GLY A 45 -18.79 -4.18 -10.77
C GLY A 45 -19.54 -2.89 -10.42
N THR A 46 -19.51 -2.50 -9.15
CA THR A 46 -20.15 -1.30 -8.58
C THR A 46 -19.22 -0.60 -7.59
N SER A 47 -17.91 -0.69 -7.83
CA SER A 47 -16.85 -0.30 -6.89
C SER A 47 -16.80 1.18 -6.50
N TRP A 48 -17.44 2.04 -7.30
CA TRP A 48 -17.64 3.47 -7.03
C TRP A 48 -19.02 3.81 -6.43
N GLU A 49 -19.93 2.83 -6.25
CA GLU A 49 -21.27 3.03 -5.69
C GLU A 49 -21.52 2.22 -4.41
N GLU A 50 -21.12 0.94 -4.40
CA GLU A 50 -21.23 0.03 -3.26
C GLU A 50 -19.83 -0.43 -2.83
N GLY A 51 -19.50 -0.22 -1.55
CA GLY A 51 -18.22 -0.65 -1.00
C GLY A 51 -18.11 -2.15 -0.74
N CYS A 52 -16.89 -2.61 -0.43
CA CYS A 52 -16.58 -4.02 -0.20
C CYS A 52 -17.08 -4.59 1.15
N GLN A 53 -17.77 -3.79 1.97
CA GLN A 53 -18.17 -4.14 3.36
C GLN A 53 -18.90 -5.49 3.45
N GLN A 54 -19.85 -5.76 2.55
CA GLN A 54 -20.58 -7.03 2.59
C GLN A 54 -19.66 -8.24 2.35
N MET A 55 -18.66 -8.11 1.49
CA MET A 55 -17.68 -9.17 1.25
C MET A 55 -16.83 -9.42 2.50
N ILE A 56 -16.41 -8.36 3.19
CA ILE A 56 -15.69 -8.49 4.47
C ILE A 56 -16.56 -9.21 5.50
N ASP A 57 -17.82 -8.82 5.64
CA ASP A 57 -18.75 -9.44 6.59
C ASP A 57 -19.00 -10.92 6.28
N ASP A 58 -19.11 -11.28 5.00
CA ASP A 58 -19.30 -12.66 4.59
C ASP A 58 -18.05 -13.53 4.80
N ILE A 59 -16.85 -12.98 4.60
CA ILE A 59 -15.57 -13.64 4.97
C ILE A 59 -15.57 -13.92 6.47
N VAL A 60 -15.87 -12.91 7.29
CA VAL A 60 -15.89 -13.03 8.76
C VAL A 60 -16.93 -14.06 9.20
N ALA A 61 -18.13 -14.05 8.61
CA ALA A 61 -19.20 -15.00 8.92
C ALA A 61 -18.84 -16.45 8.53
N ASN A 62 -17.96 -16.64 7.54
CA ASN A 62 -17.51 -17.95 7.06
C ASN A 62 -16.06 -18.26 7.42
N LYS A 63 -15.48 -17.61 8.44
CA LYS A 63 -14.04 -17.66 8.75
C LYS A 63 -13.38 -19.05 8.72
N GLU A 64 -14.08 -20.08 9.20
CA GLU A 64 -13.57 -21.47 9.20
C GLU A 64 -13.32 -22.01 7.78
N LYS A 65 -14.08 -21.54 6.79
CA LYS A 65 -13.87 -21.87 5.38
C LYS A 65 -12.75 -21.07 4.74
N PHE A 66 -12.27 -20.00 5.37
CA PHE A 66 -11.17 -19.16 4.90
C PHE A 66 -9.85 -19.46 5.64
N SER A 67 -9.83 -20.42 6.56
CA SER A 67 -8.68 -20.72 7.44
C SER A 67 -7.42 -21.19 6.69
N HIS A 68 -7.53 -21.51 5.40
CA HIS A 68 -6.44 -21.90 4.52
C HIS A 68 -5.87 -20.72 3.69
N ILE A 69 -6.58 -19.59 3.66
CA ILE A 69 -6.13 -18.36 2.99
C ILE A 69 -5.13 -17.62 3.89
N THR A 70 -3.92 -17.44 3.37
CA THR A 70 -2.80 -16.77 4.03
C THR A 70 -2.44 -15.43 3.40
N SER A 71 -2.97 -15.12 2.22
CA SER A 71 -2.80 -13.83 1.55
C SER A 71 -4.16 -13.35 1.03
N LEU A 72 -4.50 -12.10 1.30
CA LEU A 72 -5.75 -11.47 0.90
C LEU A 72 -5.44 -10.13 0.22
N PHE A 73 -5.90 -9.99 -1.01
CA PHE A 73 -5.86 -8.73 -1.74
C PHE A 73 -7.29 -8.32 -2.10
N ILE A 74 -7.75 -7.17 -1.61
CA ILE A 74 -9.05 -6.59 -1.98
C ILE A 74 -8.85 -5.30 -2.77
N GLY A 75 -9.56 -5.22 -3.91
CA GLY A 75 -9.55 -4.06 -4.80
C GLY A 75 -8.49 -4.12 -5.90
N ASP A 76 -8.07 -5.31 -6.32
CA ASP A 76 -7.14 -5.47 -7.44
C ASP A 76 -7.80 -5.05 -8.76
N MET A 77 -7.86 -3.75 -9.00
CA MET A 77 -8.50 -3.13 -10.15
C MET A 77 -7.47 -2.35 -10.96
N ASP A 78 -7.55 -2.41 -12.28
CA ASP A 78 -6.86 -1.45 -13.13
C ASP A 78 -7.67 -0.17 -13.33
N PHE A 79 -7.09 0.80 -14.04
CA PHE A 79 -7.70 2.10 -14.29
C PHE A 79 -8.98 2.00 -15.15
N GLU A 80 -9.09 1.01 -16.05
CA GLU A 80 -10.29 0.83 -16.88
C GLU A 80 -11.45 0.21 -16.09
N GLU A 81 -11.13 -0.62 -15.09
CA GLU A 81 -12.10 -1.22 -14.17
C GLU A 81 -12.62 -0.18 -13.16
N CYS A 82 -11.73 0.45 -12.39
CA CYS A 82 -12.07 1.52 -11.46
C CYS A 82 -10.82 2.33 -11.09
N GLU A 83 -10.89 3.64 -11.28
CA GLU A 83 -9.91 4.62 -10.80
C GLU A 83 -9.70 4.45 -9.28
N VAL A 84 -8.45 4.46 -8.82
CA VAL A 84 -8.11 4.03 -7.44
C VAL A 84 -8.76 4.91 -6.37
N SER A 85 -8.94 6.19 -6.67
CA SER A 85 -9.59 7.19 -5.83
C SER A 85 -11.10 6.93 -5.66
N TRP A 86 -11.71 6.20 -6.59
CA TRP A 86 -13.13 5.88 -6.59
C TRP A 86 -13.47 4.55 -5.91
N ILE A 87 -12.47 3.69 -5.65
CA ILE A 87 -12.71 2.37 -5.05
C ILE A 87 -13.17 2.53 -3.59
N ILE A 88 -14.46 2.28 -3.34
CA ILE A 88 -15.06 2.33 -2.01
C ILE A 88 -14.73 1.05 -1.24
N GLN A 89 -14.00 1.21 -0.15
CA GLN A 89 -13.61 0.13 0.75
C GLN A 89 -14.66 -0.12 1.85
N GLY A 90 -14.23 -0.66 2.98
CA GLY A 90 -15.06 -0.97 4.14
C GLY A 90 -14.25 -1.04 5.42
N ASP A 91 -14.85 -1.60 6.46
CA ASP A 91 -14.28 -1.78 7.80
C ASP A 91 -13.64 -3.17 7.96
N TYR A 92 -12.31 -3.17 8.06
CA TYR A 92 -11.47 -4.36 8.19
C TYR A 92 -11.24 -4.81 9.64
N SER A 93 -11.78 -4.10 10.64
CA SER A 93 -11.49 -4.35 12.07
C SER A 93 -11.73 -5.80 12.50
N ARG A 94 -12.68 -6.49 11.85
CA ARG A 94 -13.06 -7.88 12.18
C ARG A 94 -12.23 -8.93 11.45
N ILE A 95 -11.48 -8.56 10.41
CA ILE A 95 -10.64 -9.50 9.63
C ILE A 95 -9.53 -10.08 10.51
N TYR A 96 -8.92 -9.27 11.38
CA TYR A 96 -7.79 -9.71 12.20
C TYR A 96 -8.13 -10.87 13.14
N GLU A 97 -9.32 -10.87 13.74
CA GLU A 97 -9.78 -12.00 14.56
C GLU A 97 -10.29 -13.17 13.70
N ALA A 98 -10.92 -12.87 12.57
CA ALA A 98 -11.49 -13.88 11.69
C ALA A 98 -10.43 -14.71 10.97
N MET A 99 -9.27 -14.12 10.63
CA MET A 99 -8.24 -14.75 9.82
C MET A 99 -6.88 -14.77 10.53
N PRO A 100 -6.73 -15.44 11.69
CA PRO A 100 -5.50 -15.43 12.48
C PRO A 100 -4.28 -16.02 11.75
N GLN A 101 -4.50 -16.78 10.67
CA GLN A 101 -3.47 -17.34 9.80
C GLN A 101 -2.96 -16.36 8.73
N LEU A 102 -3.60 -15.20 8.57
CA LEU A 102 -3.28 -14.26 7.48
C LEU A 102 -1.87 -13.71 7.65
N LYS A 103 -1.09 -13.78 6.56
CA LYS A 103 0.30 -13.33 6.50
C LYS A 103 0.47 -12.09 5.66
N SER A 104 -0.33 -11.91 4.62
CA SER A 104 -0.25 -10.74 3.74
C SER A 104 -1.65 -10.16 3.54
N LEU A 105 -1.76 -8.85 3.71
CA LEU A 105 -2.96 -8.08 3.45
C LEU A 105 -2.62 -6.91 2.52
N THR A 106 -3.23 -6.92 1.34
CA THR A 106 -3.15 -5.81 0.39
C THR A 106 -4.54 -5.22 0.19
N ILE A 107 -4.63 -3.89 0.26
CA ILE A 107 -5.85 -3.13 0.05
C ILE A 107 -5.56 -2.09 -1.01
N LYS A 108 -6.35 -2.04 -2.10
CA LYS A 108 -6.24 -1.00 -3.12
C LYS A 108 -7.53 -0.18 -3.16
N GLY A 109 -7.40 1.15 -3.04
CA GLY A 109 -8.48 2.08 -2.73
C GLY A 109 -8.50 2.46 -1.25
N SER A 110 -8.83 3.72 -0.94
CA SER A 110 -8.89 4.24 0.43
C SER A 110 -10.22 4.93 0.77
N THR A 111 -11.12 5.11 -0.21
CA THR A 111 -12.43 5.72 0.03
C THR A 111 -13.23 4.90 1.02
N GLU A 112 -13.67 5.51 2.13
CA GLU A 112 -14.32 4.86 3.27
C GLU A 112 -13.53 3.72 3.95
N LEU A 113 -12.22 3.60 3.70
CA LEU A 113 -11.37 2.60 4.33
C LEU A 113 -11.29 2.81 5.85
N ARG A 114 -11.63 1.77 6.61
CA ARG A 114 -11.42 1.70 8.06
C ARG A 114 -10.63 0.46 8.41
N LEU A 115 -9.43 0.64 9.00
CA LEU A 115 -8.65 -0.49 9.52
C LEU A 115 -9.10 -0.88 10.93
N GLY A 116 -9.56 0.08 11.74
CA GLY A 116 -9.89 -0.15 13.14
C GLY A 116 -8.66 -0.47 13.99
N ALA A 117 -8.87 -1.14 15.13
CA ALA A 117 -7.77 -1.50 16.03
C ALA A 117 -7.04 -2.74 15.51
N ILE A 118 -5.85 -2.54 14.94
CA ILE A 118 -5.06 -3.61 14.35
C ILE A 118 -4.30 -4.36 15.45
N SER A 119 -4.60 -5.66 15.60
CA SER A 119 -3.83 -6.56 16.46
C SER A 119 -3.75 -7.93 15.82
N HIS A 120 -2.58 -8.28 15.27
CA HIS A 120 -2.41 -9.53 14.54
C HIS A 120 -1.00 -10.10 14.70
N GLU A 121 -0.90 -11.28 15.32
CA GLU A 121 0.37 -11.96 15.54
C GLU A 121 0.97 -12.54 14.26
N GLY A 122 0.13 -12.95 13.30
CA GLY A 122 0.57 -13.66 12.11
C GLY A 122 0.91 -12.80 10.89
N LEU A 123 0.59 -11.50 10.91
CA LEU A 123 0.67 -10.66 9.72
C LEU A 123 2.12 -10.26 9.49
N GLU A 124 2.63 -10.60 8.30
CA GLU A 124 4.01 -10.36 7.89
C GLU A 124 4.08 -9.21 6.87
N GLU A 125 3.02 -8.92 6.14
CA GLU A 125 2.99 -7.87 5.10
C GLU A 125 1.66 -7.10 5.14
N LEU A 126 1.77 -5.77 5.11
CA LEU A 126 0.65 -4.85 4.93
C LEU A 126 0.98 -3.89 3.80
N THR A 127 0.12 -3.87 2.78
CA THR A 127 0.22 -2.95 1.64
C THR A 127 -1.09 -2.20 1.46
N ILE A 128 -1.03 -0.87 1.34
CA ILE A 128 -2.18 -0.03 1.00
C ILE A 128 -1.81 0.82 -0.22
N ILE A 129 -2.61 0.69 -1.27
CA ILE A 129 -2.43 1.34 -2.57
C ILE A 129 -3.59 2.30 -2.76
N CYS A 130 -3.37 3.60 -2.86
CA CYS A 130 -4.44 4.57 -3.00
C CYS A 130 -3.94 5.91 -3.54
N GLY A 131 -4.88 6.71 -4.06
CA GLY A 131 -4.62 8.09 -4.46
C GLY A 131 -4.50 9.10 -3.33
N GLY A 132 -4.86 8.72 -2.09
CA GLY A 132 -4.76 9.57 -0.91
C GLY A 132 -5.13 8.83 0.38
N LEU A 133 -4.21 8.80 1.35
CA LEU A 133 -4.37 8.06 2.59
C LEU A 133 -4.76 8.97 3.77
N SER A 134 -5.88 8.68 4.44
CA SER A 134 -6.34 9.52 5.55
C SER A 134 -5.53 9.34 6.84
N GLU A 135 -5.50 10.37 7.68
CA GLU A 135 -4.88 10.37 9.01
C GLU A 135 -5.45 9.27 9.91
N ASP A 136 -6.73 8.93 9.76
CA ASP A 136 -7.35 7.85 10.54
C ASP A 136 -6.72 6.48 10.20
N VAL A 137 -6.34 6.28 8.93
CA VAL A 137 -5.58 5.09 8.52
C VAL A 137 -4.16 5.14 9.09
N PHE A 138 -3.47 6.29 9.01
CA PHE A 138 -2.15 6.46 9.65
C PHE A 138 -2.20 6.17 11.15
N LYS A 139 -3.18 6.70 11.88
CA LYS A 139 -3.39 6.48 13.33
C LYS A 139 -3.64 5.01 13.64
N SER A 140 -4.41 4.32 12.80
CA SER A 140 -4.69 2.88 12.97
C SER A 140 -3.40 2.04 12.84
N ILE A 141 -2.54 2.38 11.87
CA ILE A 141 -1.24 1.71 11.68
C ILE A 141 -0.26 2.10 12.79
N GLU A 142 -0.23 3.37 13.21
CA GLU A 142 0.61 3.86 14.30
C GLU A 142 0.36 3.08 15.61
N GLN A 143 -0.90 2.75 15.89
CA GLN A 143 -1.31 2.05 17.10
C GLN A 143 -1.36 0.52 16.94
N ALA A 144 -0.93 -0.01 15.79
CA ALA A 144 -1.06 -1.41 15.46
C ALA A 144 -0.13 -2.30 16.29
N HIS A 145 -0.65 -3.43 16.77
CA HIS A 145 0.15 -4.51 17.34
C HIS A 145 0.43 -5.58 16.27
N LEU A 146 1.58 -5.45 15.60
CA LEU A 146 2.00 -6.32 14.49
C LEU A 146 3.45 -6.82 14.70
N PRO A 147 3.70 -7.68 15.71
CA PRO A 147 5.06 -8.05 16.11
C PRO A 147 5.84 -8.85 15.06
N ASN A 148 5.16 -9.41 14.05
CA ASN A 148 5.77 -10.15 12.96
C ASN A 148 5.76 -9.43 11.61
N LEU A 149 5.36 -8.15 11.56
CA LEU A 149 5.38 -7.38 10.32
C LEU A 149 6.80 -7.23 9.79
N LYS A 150 7.00 -7.62 8.54
CA LYS A 150 8.25 -7.54 7.79
C LYS A 150 8.17 -6.50 6.68
N LYS A 151 7.00 -6.34 6.06
CA LYS A 151 6.76 -5.34 5.01
C LYS A 151 5.62 -4.41 5.39
N LEU A 152 5.90 -3.12 5.33
CA LEU A 152 4.91 -2.05 5.30
C LEU A 152 5.13 -1.27 4.02
N LEU A 153 4.11 -1.19 3.17
CA LEU A 153 4.13 -0.39 1.94
C LEU A 153 2.86 0.46 1.88
N LEU A 154 3.02 1.78 1.89
CA LEU A 154 1.91 2.74 1.88
C LEU A 154 2.12 3.70 0.71
N TYR A 155 1.15 3.73 -0.20
CA TYR A 155 0.97 4.80 -1.16
C TYR A 155 0.30 5.96 -0.41
N ILE A 156 0.99 7.10 -0.32
CA ILE A 156 0.53 8.24 0.49
C ILE A 156 -0.56 9.01 -0.24
N GLY A 157 -0.36 9.22 -1.54
CA GLY A 157 -1.23 9.99 -2.40
C GLY A 157 -1.19 11.50 -2.17
N VAL A 158 -2.25 12.17 -2.58
CA VAL A 158 -2.40 13.64 -2.58
C VAL A 158 -3.71 14.10 -1.96
N GLU A 159 -3.79 15.38 -1.61
CA GLU A 159 -4.93 15.96 -0.90
C GLU A 159 -6.25 15.82 -1.67
N ASP A 160 -6.20 15.99 -3.00
CA ASP A 160 -7.37 15.94 -3.87
C ASP A 160 -8.06 14.57 -3.88
N TYR A 161 -7.35 13.49 -3.49
CA TYR A 161 -7.87 12.12 -3.49
C TYR A 161 -7.84 11.46 -2.09
N GLY A 162 -7.75 12.28 -1.03
CA GLY A 162 -8.06 11.85 0.33
C GLY A 162 -6.91 11.87 1.34
N PHE A 163 -5.69 12.25 0.93
CA PHE A 163 -4.62 12.50 1.90
C PHE A 163 -4.94 13.77 2.70
N ASP A 164 -5.17 13.66 4.01
CA ASP A 164 -5.48 14.82 4.88
C ASP A 164 -4.40 15.03 5.95
N GLY A 165 -3.24 14.39 5.78
CA GLY A 165 -2.12 14.44 6.70
C GLY A 165 -1.04 15.44 6.30
N SER A 166 0.12 15.31 6.94
CA SER A 166 1.32 16.08 6.62
C SER A 166 2.58 15.24 6.88
N ILE A 167 3.76 15.81 6.65
CA ILE A 167 5.00 15.17 7.04
C ILE A 167 5.06 14.83 8.53
N ASP A 168 4.39 15.61 9.39
CA ASP A 168 4.35 15.33 10.83
C ASP A 168 3.50 14.09 11.16
N THR A 169 2.47 13.80 10.36
CA THR A 169 1.70 12.55 10.41
C THR A 169 2.61 11.35 10.15
N ILE A 170 3.45 11.44 9.11
CA ILE A 170 4.41 10.39 8.74
C ILE A 170 5.49 10.23 9.81
N ARG A 171 6.04 11.33 10.34
CA ARG A 171 7.00 11.30 11.46
C ARG A 171 6.39 10.66 12.71
N SER A 172 5.13 10.97 13.03
CA SER A 172 4.41 10.36 14.15
C SER A 172 4.31 8.84 13.99
N LEU A 173 3.86 8.38 12.81
CA LEU A 173 3.80 6.95 12.47
C LEU A 173 5.16 6.27 12.70
N LEU A 174 6.24 6.83 12.12
CA LEU A 174 7.59 6.26 12.18
C LEU A 174 8.16 6.25 13.60
N ALA A 175 7.81 7.24 14.43
CA ALA A 175 8.28 7.33 15.82
C ALA A 175 7.52 6.37 16.75
N ASN A 176 6.20 6.31 16.63
CA ASN A 176 5.32 5.71 17.63
C ASN A 176 4.94 4.25 17.35
N SER A 177 4.89 3.83 16.07
CA SER A 177 4.61 2.42 15.73
C SER A 177 5.69 1.47 16.27
N ASP A 178 5.39 0.20 16.50
CA ASP A 178 6.35 -0.80 16.98
C ASP A 178 6.37 -2.06 16.11
N PHE A 179 7.20 -2.02 15.05
CA PHE A 179 7.39 -3.12 14.11
C PHE A 179 8.81 -3.71 14.23
N PRO A 180 9.07 -4.57 15.24
CA PRO A 180 10.42 -5.03 15.58
C PRO A 180 11.04 -5.98 14.54
N ARG A 181 10.28 -6.43 13.53
CA ARG A 181 10.75 -7.32 12.46
C ARG A 181 10.70 -6.68 11.08
N LEU A 182 10.42 -5.38 10.99
CA LEU A 182 10.29 -4.69 9.72
C LEU A 182 11.62 -4.72 8.98
N SER A 183 11.61 -5.32 7.79
CA SER A 183 12.75 -5.40 6.88
C SER A 183 12.51 -4.62 5.58
N TYR A 184 11.27 -4.28 5.26
CA TYR A 184 10.87 -3.47 4.12
C TYR A 184 9.97 -2.34 4.59
N LEU A 185 10.37 -1.11 4.28
CA LEU A 185 9.56 0.09 4.46
C LEU A 185 9.40 0.80 3.13
N GLY A 186 8.17 0.88 2.66
CA GLY A 186 7.76 1.66 1.51
C GLY A 186 6.81 2.78 1.91
N LEU A 187 7.21 4.02 1.61
CA LEU A 187 6.37 5.21 1.73
C LEU A 187 6.45 5.91 0.37
N THR A 188 5.54 5.54 -0.51
CA THR A 188 5.59 5.82 -1.94
C THR A 188 4.51 6.82 -2.32
N ASP A 189 4.54 7.26 -3.58
CA ASP A 189 3.44 7.99 -4.20
C ASP A 189 3.02 9.26 -3.43
N SER A 190 3.98 10.13 -3.08
CA SER A 190 3.71 11.36 -2.34
C SER A 190 4.20 12.62 -3.04
N GLU A 191 3.46 13.72 -2.88
CA GLU A 191 3.94 15.07 -3.20
C GLU A 191 5.05 15.57 -2.26
N LEU A 192 5.18 14.95 -1.08
CA LEU A 192 6.16 15.30 -0.04
C LEU A 192 7.39 14.38 -0.06
N GLN A 193 7.69 13.75 -1.20
CA GLN A 193 8.63 12.61 -1.24
C GLN A 193 10.06 12.96 -0.77
N ASN A 194 10.50 14.22 -0.94
CA ASN A 194 11.81 14.67 -0.45
C ASN A 194 11.84 14.72 1.09
N GLU A 195 10.76 15.21 1.70
CA GLU A 195 10.56 15.29 3.13
C GLU A 195 10.40 13.89 3.74
N VAL A 196 9.69 12.98 3.04
CA VAL A 196 9.56 11.57 3.41
C VAL A 196 10.94 10.91 3.45
N ALA A 197 11.78 11.12 2.43
CA ALA A 197 13.15 10.61 2.41
C ALA A 197 13.96 11.03 3.66
N ALA A 198 13.84 12.31 4.07
CA ALA A 198 14.48 12.80 5.29
C ALA A 198 13.89 12.15 6.56
N ALA A 199 12.55 12.10 6.67
CA ALA A 199 11.87 11.52 7.83
C ALA A 199 12.20 10.03 8.04
N VAL A 200 12.34 9.27 6.94
CA VAL A 200 12.72 7.85 7.03
C VAL A 200 14.16 7.69 7.52
N LEU A 201 15.11 8.49 7.05
CA LEU A 201 16.51 8.46 7.54
C LEU A 201 16.65 8.88 9.02
N GLU A 202 15.70 9.66 9.54
CA GLU A 202 15.60 10.05 10.95
C GLU A 202 14.88 9.00 11.81
N SER A 203 14.14 8.08 11.18
CA SER A 203 13.33 7.09 11.88
C SER A 203 14.17 6.04 12.59
N LYS A 204 13.60 5.37 13.59
CA LYS A 204 14.23 4.19 14.21
C LYS A 204 14.33 3.00 13.24
N TYR A 205 13.55 2.99 12.17
CA TYR A 205 13.44 1.87 11.25
C TYR A 205 14.58 1.78 10.24
N ILE A 206 15.22 2.89 9.88
CA ILE A 206 16.33 2.88 8.93
C ILE A 206 17.50 2.00 9.38
N GLY A 207 17.69 1.84 10.70
CA GLY A 207 18.73 0.97 11.27
C GLY A 207 18.40 -0.52 11.26
N GLN A 208 17.17 -0.92 10.90
CA GLN A 208 16.74 -2.32 10.83
C GLN A 208 16.35 -2.79 9.43
N ILE A 209 15.80 -1.91 8.58
CA ILE A 209 15.29 -2.32 7.26
C ILE A 209 16.41 -2.73 6.31
N GLU A 210 16.11 -3.64 5.40
CA GLU A 210 16.98 -4.07 4.30
C GLU A 210 16.54 -3.46 2.97
N THR A 211 15.26 -3.15 2.81
CA THR A 211 14.71 -2.47 1.63
C THR A 211 14.04 -1.17 2.05
N LEU A 212 14.48 -0.09 1.41
CA LEU A 212 13.81 1.22 1.46
C LEU A 212 13.18 1.47 0.09
N ASP A 213 11.89 1.76 0.10
CA ASP A 213 11.10 2.06 -1.09
C ASP A 213 10.49 3.46 -0.95
N LEU A 214 10.87 4.35 -1.87
CA LEU A 214 10.47 5.74 -1.94
C LEU A 214 10.03 6.10 -3.37
N SER A 215 9.57 5.10 -4.13
CA SER A 215 9.14 5.22 -5.51
C SER A 215 7.87 6.05 -5.69
N GLU A 216 7.52 6.30 -6.96
CA GLU A 216 6.20 6.78 -7.40
C GLU A 216 5.82 8.19 -6.92
N GLY A 217 6.69 8.87 -6.19
CA GLY A 217 6.46 10.23 -5.70
C GLY A 217 7.23 11.31 -6.46
N THR A 218 7.19 12.52 -5.91
CA THR A 218 7.83 13.72 -6.47
C THR A 218 9.32 13.86 -6.08
N LEU A 219 10.02 12.74 -5.87
CA LEU A 219 11.41 12.74 -5.40
C LEU A 219 12.31 13.41 -6.44
N ASN A 220 12.99 14.49 -6.05
CA ASN A 220 13.91 15.23 -6.91
C ASN A 220 15.31 15.30 -6.30
N ASP A 221 16.21 16.05 -6.92
CA ASP A 221 17.61 16.14 -6.49
C ASP A 221 17.79 16.56 -5.01
N LYS A 222 16.84 17.30 -4.42
CA LYS A 222 16.89 17.64 -3.00
C LYS A 222 16.77 16.39 -2.12
N GLY A 223 15.78 15.53 -2.38
CA GLY A 223 15.64 14.24 -1.71
C GLY A 223 16.78 13.29 -2.06
N GLY A 224 17.26 13.31 -3.31
CA GLY A 224 18.44 12.56 -3.74
C GLY A 224 19.70 12.91 -2.94
N GLU A 225 20.00 14.19 -2.73
CA GLU A 225 21.14 14.63 -1.90
C GLU A 225 21.00 14.16 -0.44
N VAL A 226 19.78 14.18 0.11
CA VAL A 226 19.48 13.68 1.46
C VAL A 226 19.81 12.18 1.57
N LEU A 227 19.35 11.38 0.61
CA LEU A 227 19.63 9.93 0.55
C LEU A 227 21.12 9.65 0.35
N LEU A 228 21.76 10.36 -0.57
CA LEU A 228 23.18 10.23 -0.88
C LEU A 228 24.06 10.49 0.35
N ALA A 229 23.71 11.49 1.15
CA ALA A 229 24.43 11.85 2.37
C ALA A 229 24.17 10.86 3.52
N GLY A 230 22.92 10.39 3.68
CA GLY A 230 22.50 9.59 4.84
C GLY A 230 22.74 8.09 4.71
N LEU A 231 22.42 7.49 3.56
CA LEU A 231 22.46 6.03 3.36
C LEU A 231 23.83 5.37 3.59
N PRO A 232 24.98 6.01 3.33
CA PRO A 232 26.29 5.43 3.68
C PRO A 232 26.43 5.06 5.17
N GLY A 233 25.65 5.68 6.06
CA GLY A 233 25.61 5.36 7.50
C GLY A 233 24.84 4.07 7.84
N TYR A 234 24.09 3.50 6.90
CA TYR A 234 23.15 2.39 7.11
C TYR A 234 23.46 1.21 6.18
N PRO A 235 24.57 0.48 6.41
CA PRO A 235 24.97 -0.63 5.55
C PRO A 235 24.00 -1.83 5.59
N ASN A 236 23.03 -1.83 6.49
CA ASN A 236 21.93 -2.81 6.52
C ASN A 236 20.99 -2.64 5.31
N VAL A 237 20.81 -1.42 4.79
CA VAL A 237 19.99 -1.17 3.60
C VAL A 237 20.69 -1.76 2.38
N LYS A 238 20.08 -2.78 1.78
CA LYS A 238 20.58 -3.53 0.63
C LYS A 238 19.92 -3.12 -0.67
N LYS A 239 18.66 -2.69 -0.60
CA LYS A 239 17.90 -2.23 -1.75
C LYS A 239 17.30 -0.86 -1.49
N LEU A 240 17.45 0.02 -2.48
CA LEU A 240 16.79 1.31 -2.55
C LEU A 240 15.97 1.34 -3.85
N ASP A 241 14.66 1.49 -3.70
CA ASP A 241 13.75 1.61 -4.83
C ASP A 241 13.24 3.06 -4.94
N LEU A 242 13.60 3.72 -6.04
CA LEU A 242 13.23 5.10 -6.36
C LEU A 242 12.60 5.16 -7.76
N HIS A 243 12.08 4.05 -8.31
CA HIS A 243 11.45 4.12 -9.64
C HIS A 243 10.33 5.16 -9.65
N TYR A 244 10.09 5.78 -10.81
CA TYR A 244 9.21 6.93 -10.94
C TYR A 244 9.65 8.08 -10.04
N HIS A 245 10.53 8.93 -10.57
CA HIS A 245 11.12 10.05 -9.84
C HIS A 245 11.41 11.25 -10.76
N TYR A 246 11.78 12.38 -10.17
CA TYR A 246 12.13 13.62 -10.87
C TYR A 246 13.60 14.05 -10.68
N MET A 247 14.46 13.15 -10.22
CA MET A 247 15.91 13.39 -10.12
C MET A 247 16.58 13.52 -11.49
N THR A 248 17.67 14.28 -11.55
CA THR A 248 18.51 14.43 -12.75
C THR A 248 19.42 13.23 -12.98
N GLU A 249 19.93 13.08 -14.21
CA GLU A 249 20.95 12.06 -14.55
C GLU A 249 22.20 12.16 -13.66
N GLU A 250 22.58 13.38 -13.30
CA GLU A 250 23.72 13.60 -12.41
C GLU A 250 23.45 13.01 -11.02
N MET A 251 22.27 13.26 -10.46
CA MET A 251 21.87 12.72 -9.17
C MET A 251 21.74 11.20 -9.19
N GLU A 252 21.08 10.64 -10.19
CA GLU A 252 21.03 9.18 -10.39
C GLU A 252 22.44 8.58 -10.43
N GLY A 253 23.36 9.22 -11.16
CA GLY A 253 24.75 8.78 -11.26
C GLY A 253 25.48 8.77 -9.92
N LYS A 254 25.24 9.76 -9.06
CA LYS A 254 25.77 9.80 -7.68
C LYS A 254 25.20 8.67 -6.83
N LEU A 255 23.89 8.44 -6.87
CA LEU A 255 23.23 7.37 -6.11
C LEU A 255 23.66 5.98 -6.58
N LYS A 256 23.83 5.76 -7.89
CA LYS A 256 24.34 4.50 -8.48
C LYS A 256 25.75 4.12 -7.99
N ALA A 257 26.51 5.08 -7.43
CA ALA A 257 27.81 4.81 -6.83
C ALA A 257 27.74 4.24 -5.41
N LEU A 258 26.56 4.25 -4.77
CA LEU A 258 26.35 3.62 -3.46
C LEU A 258 26.42 2.09 -3.57
N PRO A 259 26.94 1.39 -2.55
CA PRO A 259 27.11 -0.06 -2.58
C PRO A 259 25.82 -0.83 -2.22
N LEU A 260 24.73 -0.55 -2.92
CA LEU A 260 23.40 -1.17 -2.73
C LEU A 260 22.74 -1.47 -4.10
N GLU A 261 21.72 -2.33 -4.11
CA GLU A 261 20.83 -2.50 -5.27
C GLU A 261 19.95 -1.26 -5.40
N LEU A 262 20.04 -0.57 -6.53
CA LEU A 262 19.32 0.68 -6.77
C LEU A 262 18.40 0.54 -7.98
N ASP A 263 17.12 0.87 -7.79
CA ASP A 263 16.20 1.17 -8.88
C ASP A 263 15.98 2.69 -8.96
N VAL A 264 16.26 3.26 -10.13
CA VAL A 264 16.02 4.67 -10.50
C VAL A 264 15.47 4.72 -11.92
N SER A 265 14.64 3.73 -12.26
CA SER A 265 13.95 3.67 -13.54
C SER A 265 12.79 4.68 -13.58
N GLU A 266 12.20 4.87 -14.76
CA GLU A 266 11.03 5.74 -14.94
C GLU A 266 11.27 7.20 -14.52
N ARG A 267 12.44 7.77 -14.83
CA ARG A 267 12.66 9.21 -14.63
C ARG A 267 11.63 10.02 -15.41
N ASN A 268 10.97 10.93 -14.70
CA ASN A 268 10.03 11.92 -15.21
C ASN A 268 10.66 13.32 -15.29
N LEU A 269 10.01 14.20 -16.06
CA LEU A 269 10.34 15.62 -16.13
C LEU A 269 9.19 16.43 -15.54
N PRO A 270 9.45 17.48 -14.76
CA PRO A 270 8.39 18.34 -14.26
C PRO A 270 7.63 19.03 -15.40
N ASP A 271 6.33 19.20 -15.23
CA ASP A 271 5.51 19.98 -16.14
C ASP A 271 5.71 21.47 -15.88
N GLU A 272 5.94 22.27 -16.92
CA GLU A 272 6.03 23.73 -16.80
C GLU A 272 4.69 24.38 -17.17
N TYR A 273 4.06 25.03 -16.19
CA TYR A 273 2.84 25.81 -16.39
C TYR A 273 2.98 27.19 -15.77
N ASN A 274 2.82 28.24 -16.58
CA ASN A 274 3.00 29.64 -16.17
C ASN A 274 4.36 29.95 -15.49
N GLY A 275 5.42 29.21 -15.83
CA GLY A 275 6.76 29.38 -15.26
C GLY A 275 6.96 28.72 -13.89
N GLU A 276 5.96 27.95 -13.43
CA GLU A 276 6.06 27.07 -12.27
C GLU A 276 6.23 25.63 -12.73
N LEU A 277 7.03 24.86 -11.99
CA LEU A 277 7.27 23.44 -12.26
C LEU A 277 6.38 22.60 -11.36
N TRP A 278 5.64 21.69 -11.97
CA TRP A 278 4.74 20.76 -11.32
C TRP A 278 5.28 19.33 -11.44
N MET A 279 5.20 18.58 -10.35
CA MET A 279 5.56 17.18 -10.27
C MET A 279 4.37 16.46 -9.66
N TYR A 280 4.04 15.29 -10.16
CA TYR A 280 2.89 14.53 -9.72
C TYR A 280 3.34 13.15 -9.26
N PRO A 281 2.74 12.59 -8.21
CA PRO A 281 2.85 11.17 -7.93
C PRO A 281 2.26 10.32 -9.05
N MET A 282 2.63 9.05 -9.09
CA MET A 282 2.28 8.12 -10.16
C MET A 282 0.80 7.74 -10.17
N LEU A 283 0.23 7.53 -8.99
CA LEU A 283 -1.08 6.89 -8.81
C LEU A 283 -2.00 7.76 -7.95
N THR A 284 -2.54 8.81 -8.54
CA THR A 284 -3.44 9.73 -7.84
C THR A 284 -4.93 9.49 -8.12
N GLU A 285 -5.32 9.23 -9.37
CA GLU A 285 -6.73 9.05 -9.78
C GLU A 285 -7.13 7.58 -9.88
#